data_AF-A0A9Q0EHS6-F1
#
_entry.id   AF-A0A9Q0EHS6-F1
#
_cell.length_a   1.000
_cell.length_b   1.000
_cell.length_c   1.000
_cell.angle_alpha   90.00
_cell.angle_beta   90.00
_cell.angle_gamma   90.00
#
_symmetry.space_group_name_H-M   'P 1'
#
loop_
_entity.id
_entity.type
_entity.pdbx_description
1 polymer ?
#
loop_
_entity_poly.entity_id
_entity_poly.type
_entity_poly.pdbx_seq_one_letter_code
_entity_poly.pdbx_strand_id
1 'polypeptide(L)'
;MTQIAIITIHVDFGFAKKVGLGKKTWTFCGTPEYVAPEIILNKGHDSSADCWSLGILIFELLSGSPPFSGSDPMKTYNIILRGIDMVEFPKKIIKSATNLIKRLCRDNPSERLGNQKNGVKDIQKHKWFEGFNWEGLRQGSIDSPFTPTVTGPLDNSNFDYFPEDTDEPPDEESGWDLEF
;
A
#
# COMPACT_ATOMS: atom_id res chain seq x y z
N MET A 1 -22.20 14.78 9.35
CA MET A 1 -20.76 14.47 9.12
C MET A 1 -20.67 14.11 7.65
N THR A 2 -20.17 15.02 6.80
CA THR A 2 -19.98 14.73 5.37
C THR A 2 -18.93 13.63 5.28
N GLN A 3 -19.28 12.52 4.65
CA GLN A 3 -18.34 11.44 4.42
C GLN A 3 -17.52 11.80 3.21
N ILE A 4 -16.23 11.54 3.29
CA ILE A 4 -15.28 12.00 2.31
C ILE A 4 -14.36 10.83 1.97
N ALA A 5 -14.15 10.56 0.68
CA ALA A 5 -13.35 9.43 0.20
C ALA A 5 -12.50 9.82 -1.00
N ILE A 6 -11.20 9.50 -0.96
CA ILE A 6 -10.31 9.72 -2.11
C ILE A 6 -10.60 8.63 -3.14
N ILE A 7 -10.91 9.04 -4.37
CA ILE A 7 -10.88 8.12 -5.51
C ILE A 7 -9.43 8.07 -5.98
N THR A 8 -8.73 7.01 -5.60
CA THR A 8 -7.37 6.72 -6.03
C THR A 8 -7.37 5.55 -7.00
N ILE A 9 -6.57 5.66 -8.06
CA ILE A 9 -6.30 4.59 -9.01
C ILE A 9 -4.92 4.04 -8.68
N HIS A 10 -4.81 2.72 -8.52
CA HIS A 10 -3.49 2.09 -8.42
C HIS A 10 -2.81 2.11 -9.80
N VAL A 11 -1.61 2.64 -9.83
CA VAL A 11 -0.71 2.68 -10.98
C VAL A 11 0.54 1.86 -10.67
N ASP A 12 1.32 1.52 -11.69
CA ASP A 12 2.53 0.69 -11.60
C ASP A 12 2.29 -0.74 -11.07
N PHE A 13 2.09 -1.66 -12.01
CA PHE A 13 1.94 -3.09 -11.74
C PHE A 13 3.25 -3.87 -11.97
N GLY A 14 4.42 -3.21 -11.99
CA GLY A 14 5.71 -3.84 -12.27
C GLY A 14 6.10 -4.96 -11.29
N PHE A 15 5.54 -4.96 -10.07
CA PHE A 15 5.70 -6.04 -9.09
C PHE A 15 4.47 -6.93 -8.93
N ALA A 16 3.38 -6.66 -9.64
CA ALA A 16 2.17 -7.46 -9.55
C ALA A 16 2.41 -8.86 -10.11
N LYS A 17 1.95 -9.88 -9.38
CA LYS A 17 2.15 -11.27 -9.77
C LYS A 17 0.93 -12.12 -9.48
N LYS A 18 0.50 -12.90 -10.47
CA LYS A 18 -0.54 -13.91 -10.28
C LYS A 18 0.04 -15.10 -9.50
N VAL A 19 -0.38 -15.24 -8.26
CA VAL A 19 -0.02 -16.39 -7.40
C VAL A 19 -1.18 -17.38 -7.40
N GLY A 20 -0.88 -18.67 -7.63
CA GLY A 20 -1.89 -19.73 -7.59
C GLY A 20 -2.50 -19.91 -6.19
N LEU A 21 -3.71 -20.45 -6.11
CA LEU A 21 -4.38 -20.70 -4.83
C LEU A 21 -3.52 -21.62 -3.93
N GLY A 22 -3.26 -21.18 -2.69
CA GLY A 22 -2.41 -21.91 -1.74
C GLY A 22 -0.92 -21.96 -2.12
N LYS A 23 -0.49 -21.18 -3.12
CA LYS A 23 0.92 -21.00 -3.49
C LYS A 23 1.47 -19.70 -2.88
N LYS A 24 2.79 -19.63 -2.84
CA LYS A 24 3.55 -18.45 -2.44
C LYS A 24 4.47 -18.00 -3.57
N THR A 25 5.06 -16.84 -3.44
CA THR A 25 6.20 -16.41 -4.26
C THR A 25 7.36 -15.94 -3.38
N TRP A 26 8.56 -15.78 -3.96
CA TRP A 26 9.83 -15.61 -3.23
C TRP A 26 10.67 -14.45 -3.75
N THR A 27 10.19 -13.70 -4.74
CA THR A 27 10.91 -12.55 -5.27
C THR A 27 11.06 -11.50 -4.17
N PHE A 28 12.30 -11.11 -3.86
CA PHE A 28 12.53 -9.99 -2.96
C PHE A 28 12.40 -8.68 -3.77
N CYS A 29 11.26 -8.01 -3.65
CA CYS A 29 10.98 -6.73 -4.31
C CYS A 29 10.12 -5.83 -3.41
N GLY A 30 10.06 -4.55 -3.78
CA GLY A 30 9.30 -3.52 -3.08
C GLY A 30 10.19 -2.46 -2.41
N THR A 31 9.56 -1.35 -2.05
CA THR A 31 10.21 -0.23 -1.34
C THR A 31 10.51 -0.64 0.11
N PRO A 32 11.74 -0.47 0.62
CA PRO A 32 12.18 -1.05 1.90
C PRO A 32 11.23 -0.85 3.10
N GLU A 33 10.61 0.32 3.20
CA GLU A 33 9.68 0.72 4.27
C GLU A 33 8.33 -0.02 4.23
N TYR A 34 7.98 -0.58 3.07
CA TYR A 34 6.69 -1.24 2.80
C TYR A 34 6.78 -2.76 2.77
N VAL A 35 7.99 -3.32 2.79
CA VAL A 35 8.23 -4.76 2.71
C VAL A 35 7.77 -5.47 3.98
N ALA A 36 7.02 -6.56 3.84
CA ALA A 36 6.55 -7.36 4.95
C ALA A 36 7.65 -8.26 5.58
N PRO A 37 7.59 -8.60 6.89
CA PRO A 37 8.61 -9.40 7.58
C PRO A 37 8.94 -10.74 6.90
N GLU A 38 7.96 -11.43 6.34
CA GLU A 38 8.13 -12.72 5.65
C GLU A 38 8.89 -12.61 4.32
N ILE A 39 8.86 -11.44 3.66
CA ILE A 39 9.66 -11.16 2.47
C ILE A 39 11.13 -10.95 2.90
N ILE A 40 11.35 -10.17 3.97
CA ILE A 40 12.68 -9.95 4.57
C ILE A 40 13.33 -11.27 4.99
N LEU A 41 12.54 -12.16 5.61
CA LEU A 41 13.00 -13.47 6.08
C LEU A 41 12.98 -14.56 5.00
N ASN A 42 12.63 -14.22 3.75
CA ASN A 42 12.52 -15.13 2.62
C ASN A 42 11.67 -16.40 2.92
N LYS A 43 10.57 -16.24 3.65
CA LYS A 43 9.65 -17.35 4.04
C LYS A 43 8.56 -17.64 2.99
N GLY A 44 8.63 -16.96 1.86
CA GLY A 44 7.60 -16.93 0.83
C GLY A 44 6.37 -16.12 1.26
N HIS A 45 5.86 -15.30 0.35
CA HIS A 45 4.76 -14.38 0.55
C HIS A 45 3.60 -14.62 -0.43
N ASP A 46 2.43 -14.10 -0.08
CA ASP A 46 1.19 -14.13 -0.84
C ASP A 46 0.48 -12.76 -0.70
N SER A 47 -0.81 -12.67 -1.05
CA SER A 47 -1.59 -11.42 -0.98
C SER A 47 -1.73 -10.84 0.43
N SER A 48 -1.34 -11.56 1.48
CA SER A 48 -1.29 -11.00 2.84
C SER A 48 -0.16 -9.98 3.04
N ALA A 49 0.84 -9.95 2.16
CA ALA A 49 1.83 -8.88 2.11
C ALA A 49 1.17 -7.52 1.78
N ASP A 50 0.15 -7.51 0.92
CA ASP A 50 -0.60 -6.29 0.58
C ASP A 50 -1.34 -5.72 1.80
N CYS A 51 -1.84 -6.60 2.69
CA CYS A 51 -2.47 -6.18 3.94
C CYS A 51 -1.47 -5.47 4.87
N TRP A 52 -0.22 -5.94 4.91
CA TRP A 52 0.85 -5.27 5.64
C TRP A 52 1.12 -3.88 5.07
N SER A 53 1.35 -3.78 3.75
CA SER A 53 1.64 -2.51 3.08
C SER A 53 0.48 -1.51 3.19
N LEU A 54 -0.78 -1.97 3.23
CA LEU A 54 -1.92 -1.12 3.53
C LEU A 54 -1.83 -0.49 4.93
N GLY A 55 -1.36 -1.23 5.93
CA GLY A 55 -1.15 -0.70 7.28
C GLY A 55 -0.04 0.37 7.32
N ILE A 56 1.05 0.16 6.56
CA ILE A 56 2.13 1.15 6.38
C ILE A 56 1.58 2.43 5.73
N LEU A 57 0.82 2.28 4.64
CA LEU A 57 0.20 3.39 3.91
C LEU A 57 -0.73 4.21 4.80
N ILE A 58 -1.62 3.56 5.56
CA ILE A 58 -2.54 4.27 6.47
C ILE A 58 -1.76 5.04 7.53
N PHE A 59 -0.68 4.45 8.08
CA PHE A 59 0.17 5.16 9.02
C PHE A 59 0.78 6.40 8.37
N GLU A 60 1.42 6.24 7.21
CA GLU A 60 2.10 7.32 6.49
C GLU A 60 1.15 8.47 6.09
N LEU A 61 -0.05 8.17 5.62
CA LEU A 61 -1.06 9.19 5.30
C LEU A 61 -1.48 10.01 6.54
N LEU A 62 -1.46 9.41 7.73
CA LEU A 62 -1.84 10.08 8.98
C LEU A 62 -0.65 10.76 9.68
N SER A 63 0.56 10.24 9.51
CA SER A 63 1.78 10.72 10.17
C SER A 63 2.63 11.66 9.30
N GLY A 64 2.59 11.51 7.98
CA GLY A 64 3.51 12.11 7.01
C GLY A 64 4.81 11.33 6.79
N SER A 65 5.00 10.19 7.47
CA SER A 65 6.20 9.33 7.33
C SER A 65 5.90 7.87 7.67
N PRO A 66 6.55 6.88 7.04
CA PRO A 66 6.30 5.48 7.34
C PRO A 66 6.63 5.12 8.81
N PRO A 67 5.98 4.09 9.39
CA PRO A 67 6.20 3.68 10.78
C PRO A 67 7.57 3.04 11.01
N PHE A 68 8.17 2.48 9.96
CA PHE A 68 9.48 1.85 10.00
C PHE A 68 10.41 2.61 9.05
N SER A 69 11.38 3.32 9.61
CA SER A 69 12.39 4.04 8.83
C SER A 69 13.73 4.02 9.56
N GLY A 70 14.79 3.69 8.84
CA GLY A 70 16.16 3.70 9.29
C GLY A 70 17.05 4.50 8.32
N SER A 71 18.31 4.74 8.70
CA SER A 71 19.25 5.46 7.84
C SER A 71 19.68 4.69 6.58
N ASP A 72 19.41 3.39 6.55
CA ASP A 72 19.72 2.49 5.45
C ASP A 72 18.70 1.33 5.44
N PRO A 73 18.53 0.64 4.29
CA PRO A 73 17.54 -0.43 4.18
C PRO A 73 17.70 -1.55 5.23
N MET A 74 18.94 -1.89 5.62
CA MET A 74 19.18 -2.96 6.59
C MET A 74 18.69 -2.56 8.00
N LYS A 75 18.87 -1.29 8.38
CA LYS A 75 18.27 -0.77 9.62
C LYS A 75 16.75 -0.74 9.54
N THR A 76 16.16 -0.33 8.42
CA THR A 76 14.71 -0.38 8.20
C THR A 76 14.19 -1.82 8.39
N TYR A 77 14.85 -2.81 7.80
CA TYR A 77 14.49 -4.22 7.97
C TYR A 77 14.59 -4.69 9.42
N ASN A 78 15.65 -4.31 10.14
CA ASN A 78 15.77 -4.64 11.56
C ASN A 78 14.65 -4.01 12.41
N ILE A 79 14.18 -2.82 12.05
CA ILE A 79 13.06 -2.15 12.73
C ILE A 79 11.74 -2.87 12.39
N ILE A 80 11.51 -3.23 11.12
CA ILE A 80 10.34 -4.02 10.69
C ILE A 80 10.26 -5.34 11.47
N LEU A 81 11.38 -6.05 11.61
CA LEU A 81 11.43 -7.33 12.32
C LEU A 81 11.19 -7.24 13.84
N ARG A 82 11.25 -6.03 14.43
CA ARG A 82 10.84 -5.80 15.83
C ARG A 82 9.32 -5.71 15.99
N GLY A 83 8.60 -5.54 14.88
CA GLY A 83 7.14 -5.52 14.83
C GLY A 83 6.52 -4.16 15.14
N ILE A 84 5.27 -3.98 14.68
CA ILE A 84 4.49 -2.74 14.83
C ILE A 84 4.22 -2.36 16.30
N ASP A 85 4.28 -3.34 17.21
CA ASP A 85 4.03 -3.10 18.64
C ASP A 85 5.17 -2.32 19.32
N MET A 86 6.35 -2.23 18.69
CA MET A 86 7.47 -1.40 19.13
C MET A 86 7.45 0.03 18.57
N VAL A 87 6.52 0.34 17.67
CA VAL A 87 6.39 1.67 17.05
C VAL A 87 5.57 2.59 17.95
N GLU A 88 6.08 3.79 18.19
CA GLU A 88 5.33 4.84 18.88
C GLU A 88 4.37 5.53 17.90
N PHE A 89 3.09 5.54 18.23
CA PHE A 89 2.06 6.19 17.41
C PHE A 89 1.91 7.66 17.81
N PRO A 90 2.04 8.61 16.87
CA PRO A 90 1.76 10.02 17.15
C PRO A 90 0.35 10.22 17.70
N LYS A 91 0.19 11.15 18.65
CA LYS A 91 -1.10 11.45 19.32
C LYS A 91 -2.22 11.88 18.35
N LYS A 92 -1.86 12.36 17.15
CA LYS A 92 -2.82 12.71 16.09
C LYS A 92 -3.53 11.50 15.49
N ILE A 93 -2.95 10.31 15.59
CA ILE A 93 -3.57 9.07 15.10
C ILE A 93 -4.58 8.59 16.14
N ILE A 94 -5.86 8.57 15.75
CA ILE A 94 -6.94 8.14 16.63
C ILE A 94 -6.85 6.64 16.97
N LYS A 95 -7.38 6.25 18.13
CA LYS A 95 -7.29 4.88 18.66
C LYS A 95 -7.83 3.81 17.70
N SER A 96 -8.91 4.10 16.96
CA SER A 96 -9.48 3.16 15.98
C SER A 96 -8.56 2.95 14.78
N ALA A 97 -7.87 4.00 14.31
CA ALA A 97 -6.87 3.91 13.25
C ALA A 97 -5.63 3.13 13.72
N THR A 98 -5.11 3.44 14.91
CA THR A 98 -4.01 2.68 15.53
C THR A 98 -4.36 1.19 15.65
N ASN A 99 -5.57 0.86 16.09
CA ASN A 99 -6.01 -0.52 16.19
C ASN A 99 -6.05 -1.22 14.82
N LEU A 100 -6.53 -0.54 13.78
CA LEU A 100 -6.54 -1.07 12.42
C LEU A 100 -5.12 -1.35 11.92
N ILE A 101 -4.22 -0.35 12.00
CA ILE A 101 -2.83 -0.46 11.56
C ILE A 101 -2.14 -1.65 12.25
N LYS A 102 -2.28 -1.77 13.57
CA LYS A 102 -1.69 -2.90 14.31
C LYS A 102 -2.26 -4.27 13.91
N ARG A 103 -3.51 -4.35 13.46
CA ARG A 103 -4.12 -5.61 12.98
C ARG A 103 -3.73 -5.94 11.54
N LEU A 104 -3.43 -4.94 10.73
CA LEU A 104 -2.90 -5.08 9.37
C LEU A 104 -1.42 -5.48 9.40
N CYS A 105 -0.62 -4.84 10.24
CA CYS A 105 0.82 -5.08 10.39
C CYS A 105 1.15 -6.16 11.44
N ARG A 106 0.41 -7.28 11.44
CA ARG A 106 0.79 -8.43 12.27
C ARG A 106 2.01 -9.14 11.65
N ASP A 107 2.95 -9.55 12.49
CA ASP A 107 4.16 -10.24 12.05
C ASP A 107 3.83 -11.58 11.37
N ASN A 108 2.87 -12.31 11.93
CA ASN A 108 2.34 -13.53 11.34
C ASN A 108 1.31 -13.20 10.24
N PRO A 109 1.56 -13.57 8.97
CA PRO A 109 0.68 -13.20 7.87
C PRO A 109 -0.75 -13.78 7.99
N SER A 110 -0.93 -14.93 8.64
CA SER A 110 -2.26 -15.53 8.84
C SER A 110 -3.12 -14.80 9.89
N GLU A 111 -2.50 -13.97 10.73
CA GLU A 111 -3.20 -13.19 11.74
C GLU A 111 -3.62 -11.80 11.24
N ARG A 112 -3.11 -11.39 10.07
CA ARG A 112 -3.40 -10.08 9.49
C ARG A 112 -4.87 -9.95 9.13
N LEU A 113 -5.46 -8.81 9.50
CA LEU A 113 -6.79 -8.43 9.03
C LEU A 113 -6.78 -8.38 7.50
N GLY A 114 -7.78 -8.98 6.85
CA GLY A 114 -7.77 -9.13 5.38
C GLY A 114 -7.33 -10.51 4.90
N ASN A 115 -6.59 -11.27 5.72
CA ASN A 115 -6.16 -12.64 5.43
C ASN A 115 -6.86 -13.70 6.30
N GLN A 116 -7.90 -13.29 7.04
CA GLN A 116 -8.72 -14.15 7.89
C GLN A 116 -9.94 -14.69 7.11
N LYS A 117 -10.82 -15.44 7.78
CA LYS A 117 -11.97 -16.14 7.15
C LYS A 117 -12.84 -15.26 6.25
N ASN A 118 -13.08 -13.99 6.60
CA ASN A 118 -13.93 -13.11 5.78
C ASN A 118 -13.11 -12.20 4.83
N GLY A 119 -11.79 -12.38 4.77
CA GLY A 119 -10.89 -11.62 3.93
C GLY A 119 -10.99 -10.11 4.16
N VAL A 120 -11.00 -9.36 3.05
CA VAL A 120 -11.11 -7.87 3.04
C VAL A 120 -12.38 -7.36 3.73
N LYS A 121 -13.44 -8.16 3.86
CA LYS A 121 -14.67 -7.74 4.57
C LYS A 121 -14.41 -7.44 6.04
N ASP A 122 -13.43 -8.10 6.66
CA ASP A 122 -13.06 -7.81 8.05
C ASP A 122 -12.36 -6.44 8.18
N ILE A 123 -11.65 -6.00 7.13
CA ILE A 123 -11.10 -4.64 7.05
C ILE A 123 -12.24 -3.64 6.93
N GLN A 124 -13.18 -3.86 5.99
CA GLN A 124 -14.30 -2.94 5.73
C GLN A 124 -15.23 -2.74 6.94
N LYS A 125 -15.39 -3.77 7.77
CA LYS A 125 -16.22 -3.74 8.99
C LYS A 125 -15.47 -3.22 10.21
N HIS A 126 -14.20 -2.86 10.08
CA HIS A 126 -13.42 -2.37 11.21
C HIS A 126 -14.00 -1.07 11.77
N LYS A 127 -13.91 -0.86 13.09
CA LYS A 127 -14.43 0.34 13.78
C LYS A 127 -13.90 1.66 13.23
N TRP A 128 -12.72 1.65 12.60
CA TRP A 128 -12.19 2.85 11.93
C TRP A 128 -13.06 3.31 10.75
N PHE A 129 -13.73 2.37 10.08
CA PHE A 129 -14.67 2.62 9.00
C PHE A 129 -16.13 2.65 9.47
N GLU A 130 -16.38 2.80 10.78
CA GLU A 130 -17.73 2.94 11.31
C GLU A 130 -18.42 4.15 10.70
N GLY A 131 -19.56 3.92 10.05
CA GLY A 131 -20.31 4.94 9.32
C GLY A 131 -19.82 5.20 7.89
N PHE A 132 -18.70 4.63 7.43
CA PHE A 132 -18.21 4.84 6.07
C PHE A 132 -19.09 4.14 5.01
N ASN A 133 -19.52 4.89 4.00
CA ASN A 133 -20.42 4.44 2.95
C ASN A 133 -19.65 3.72 1.83
N TRP A 134 -19.30 2.46 2.05
CA TRP A 134 -18.62 1.64 1.05
C TRP A 134 -19.35 1.53 -0.29
N GLU A 135 -20.68 1.60 -0.28
CA GLU A 135 -21.48 1.54 -1.50
C GLU A 135 -21.39 2.86 -2.27
N GLY A 136 -21.46 3.98 -1.57
CA GLY A 136 -21.29 5.29 -2.18
C GLY A 136 -19.91 5.45 -2.81
N LEU A 137 -18.86 4.92 -2.16
CA LEU A 137 -17.51 4.90 -2.73
C LEU A 137 -17.48 4.12 -4.06
N ARG A 138 -18.07 2.92 -4.10
CA ARG A 138 -18.14 2.10 -5.32
C ARG A 138 -18.88 2.79 -6.46
N GLN A 139 -19.90 3.57 -6.12
CA GLN A 139 -20.72 4.31 -7.08
C GLN A 139 -20.15 5.68 -7.46
N GLY A 140 -19.04 6.12 -6.83
CA GLY A 140 -18.47 7.45 -7.03
C GLY A 140 -19.36 8.59 -6.53
N SER A 141 -20.23 8.32 -5.55
CA SER A 141 -21.19 9.29 -5.00
C SER A 141 -20.74 9.98 -3.70
N ILE A 142 -19.52 9.69 -3.26
CA ILE A 142 -18.90 10.34 -2.10
C ILE A 142 -17.95 11.43 -2.60
N ASP A 143 -18.02 12.59 -1.97
CA ASP A 143 -17.11 13.69 -2.25
C ASP A 143 -15.66 13.32 -1.88
N SER A 144 -14.70 13.76 -2.68
CA SER A 144 -13.27 13.59 -2.38
C SER A 144 -12.78 14.65 -1.40
N PRO A 145 -11.84 14.35 -0.46
CA PRO A 145 -11.28 15.38 0.41
C PRO A 145 -10.42 16.35 -0.36
N PHE A 146 -9.94 15.90 -1.51
CA PHE A 146 -9.09 16.65 -2.40
C PHE A 146 -9.57 16.43 -3.83
N THR A 147 -9.96 17.52 -4.47
CA THR A 147 -10.26 17.55 -5.90
C THR A 147 -9.14 18.36 -6.56
N PRO A 148 -8.24 17.72 -7.33
CA PRO A 148 -7.21 18.44 -8.05
C PRO A 148 -7.86 19.39 -9.07
N THR A 149 -7.25 20.56 -9.25
CA THR A 149 -7.68 21.47 -10.31
C THR A 149 -7.08 20.98 -11.62
N VAL A 150 -7.93 20.68 -12.60
CA VAL A 150 -7.53 20.22 -13.93
C VAL A 150 -8.29 21.06 -14.95
N THR A 151 -7.55 21.79 -15.77
CA THR A 151 -8.10 22.74 -16.77
C THR A 151 -8.45 22.07 -18.10
N GLY A 152 -7.93 20.87 -18.35
CA GLY A 152 -8.25 20.07 -19.53
C GLY A 152 -7.45 18.76 -19.61
N PRO A 153 -7.66 17.94 -20.66
CA PRO A 153 -7.03 16.63 -20.78
C PRO A 153 -5.51 16.62 -20.93
N LEU A 154 -4.91 17.75 -21.32
CA LEU A 154 -3.46 17.93 -21.49
C LEU A 154 -2.81 18.67 -20.32
N ASP A 155 -3.58 18.99 -19.28
CA ASP A 155 -3.08 19.72 -18.13
C ASP A 155 -2.21 18.80 -17.26
N ASN A 156 -0.92 19.13 -17.19
CA ASN A 156 0.08 18.44 -16.38
C ASN A 156 0.49 19.25 -15.14
N SER A 157 -0.27 20.29 -14.75
CA SER A 157 0.08 21.19 -13.64
C SER A 157 0.14 20.52 -12.26
N ASN A 158 -0.45 19.32 -12.13
CA ASN A 158 -0.42 18.53 -10.89
C ASN A 158 0.76 17.53 -10.85
N PHE A 159 1.66 17.59 -11.84
CA PHE A 159 2.87 16.77 -11.93
C PHE A 159 4.11 17.67 -11.86
N ASP A 160 5.23 17.08 -11.43
CA ASP A 160 6.52 17.75 -11.47
C ASP A 160 7.00 17.92 -12.92
N TYR A 161 7.81 18.97 -13.16
CA TYR A 161 8.46 19.17 -14.44
C TYR A 161 9.66 18.23 -14.60
N PHE A 162 9.66 17.46 -15.68
CA PHE A 162 10.81 16.66 -16.12
C PHE A 162 11.26 17.16 -17.50
N PRO A 163 12.57 17.31 -17.75
CA PRO A 163 13.06 17.65 -19.08
C PRO A 163 12.72 16.53 -20.07
N GLU A 164 12.63 16.88 -21.35
CA GLU A 164 12.47 15.88 -22.43
C GLU A 164 13.62 14.88 -22.39
N ASP A 165 13.27 13.60 -22.51
CA ASP A 165 14.23 12.53 -22.66
C ASP A 165 14.74 12.54 -24.11
N THR A 166 16.05 12.71 -24.27
CA THR A 166 16.73 12.75 -25.57
C THR A 166 17.58 11.50 -25.82
N ASP A 167 17.53 10.52 -24.91
CA ASP A 167 18.33 9.31 -25.03
C ASP A 167 17.75 8.40 -26.12
N GLU A 168 18.58 8.04 -27.11
CA GLU A 168 18.20 7.06 -28.12
C GLU A 168 18.45 5.64 -27.57
N PRO A 169 17.40 4.82 -27.39
CA PRO A 169 17.58 3.44 -26.93
C PRO A 169 18.18 2.57 -28.05
N PRO A 170 18.96 1.54 -27.71
CA PRO A 170 19.41 0.56 -28.69
C PRO A 170 18.25 -0.32 -29.18
N ASP A 171 18.43 -0.93 -30.36
CA ASP A 171 17.49 -1.94 -30.86
C ASP A 171 17.46 -3.16 -29.93
N GLU A 172 16.26 -3.61 -29.55
CA GLU A 172 16.01 -4.78 -28.70
C GLU A 172 15.26 -5.84 -29.51
N GLU A 173 16.00 -6.76 -30.13
CA GLU A 173 15.44 -7.78 -31.04
C GLU A 173 15.29 -9.17 -30.41
N SER A 174 15.37 -9.30 -29.07
CA SER A 174 15.33 -10.62 -28.43
C SER A 174 13.95 -11.30 -28.45
N GLY A 175 12.89 -10.56 -28.80
CA GLY A 175 11.53 -11.08 -28.95
C GLY A 175 10.86 -11.43 -27.62
N TRP A 176 11.31 -10.86 -26.50
CA TRP A 176 10.66 -11.02 -25.20
C TRP A 176 9.27 -10.35 -25.14
N ASP A 177 9.02 -9.43 -26.07
CA ASP A 177 7.87 -8.53 -26.19
C ASP A 177 6.90 -8.92 -27.32
N LEU A 178 6.97 -10.14 -27.84
CA LEU A 178 6.09 -10.63 -28.92
C LEU A 178 4.57 -10.55 -28.63
N GLU A 179 4.19 -10.40 -27.36
CA GLU A 179 2.80 -10.32 -26.90
C GLU A 179 2.36 -8.90 -26.49
N PHE A 180 3.19 -7.87 -26.70
CA PHE A 180 2.80 -6.46 -26.50
C PHE A 180 1.90 -5.94 -27.64
#